data_AF-A0AAW9ED69-F1
#
_entry.id   AF-A0AAW9ED69-F1
#
_cell.length_a   1.000
_cell.length_b   1.000
_cell.length_c   1.000
_cell.angle_alpha   90.00
_cell.angle_beta   90.00
_cell.angle_gamma   90.00
#
_symmetry.space_group_name_H-M   'P 1'
#
loop_
_entity.id
_entity.type
_entity.pdbx_description
1 polymer ?
#
loop_
_entity_poly.entity_id
_entity_poly.type
_entity_poly.pdbx_seq_one_letter_code
_entity_poly.pdbx_strand_id
1 'polypeptide(L)' 'VQVPCIERNAIASVKAVNAARMALRRTSEPRVCLDKVIETMYETGKDMNAKYRETSRGGLAMKIVTCD' A
#
# COMPACT_ATOMS: atom_id res chain seq x y z
N VAL A 1 -7.74 1.02 14.01
CA VAL A 1 -6.81 1.92 13.28
C VAL A 1 -5.77 2.48 14.26
N GLN A 2 -4.86 1.64 14.74
CA GLN A 2 -3.79 2.06 15.66
C GLN A 2 -2.49 1.43 15.16
N VAL A 3 -2.29 0.15 15.43
CA VAL A 3 -1.17 -0.64 14.87
C VAL A 3 -1.72 -1.57 13.77
N PRO A 4 -1.12 -1.68 12.58
CA PRO A 4 0.10 -1.02 12.13
C PRO A 4 -0.10 0.30 11.34
N CYS A 5 -1.29 0.90 11.48
CA CYS A 5 -1.72 2.02 10.64
C CYS A 5 -0.90 3.30 10.87
N ILE A 6 -0.56 3.60 12.13
CA ILE A 6 0.17 4.81 12.50
C ILE A 6 1.57 4.79 11.89
N GLU A 7 2.32 3.70 12.08
CA GLU A 7 3.67 3.58 11.55
C GLU A 7 3.67 3.52 10.01
N ARG A 8 2.66 2.92 9.38
CA ARG A 8 2.54 2.90 7.92
C ARG A 8 2.30 4.29 7.35
N ASN A 9 1.47 5.12 7.98
CA ASN A 9 1.26 6.50 7.55
C ASN A 9 2.53 7.34 7.67
N ALA A 10 3.29 7.17 8.77
CA ALA A 10 4.57 7.84 8.94
C ALA A 10 5.58 7.43 7.85
N ILE A 11 5.74 6.12 7.61
CA ILE A 11 6.65 5.59 6.58
C ILE A 11 6.21 6.03 5.17
N ALA A 12 4.91 6.00 4.87
CA ALA A 12 4.37 6.41 3.57
C ALA A 12 4.62 7.89 3.29
N SER A 13 4.46 8.77 4.29
CA SER A 13 4.78 10.19 4.19
C SER A 13 6.24 10.43 3.82
N VAL A 14 7.17 9.73 4.49
CA VAL A 14 8.60 9.82 4.19
C VAL A 14 8.91 9.29 2.78
N LYS A 15 8.28 8.19 2.37
CA LYS A 15 8.43 7.63 1.01
C LYS A 15 7.93 8.61 -0.05
N ALA A 16 6.83 9.31 0.17
CA ALA A 16 6.30 10.28 -0.77
C ALA A 16 7.27 11.46 -1.00
N VAL A 17 7.83 12.03 0.08
CA VAL A 17 8.83 13.10 -0.01
C VAL A 17 10.08 12.63 -0.74
N ASN A 18 10.56 11.42 -0.43
CA ASN A 18 11.74 10.86 -1.10
C ASN A 18 11.47 10.57 -2.58
N ALA A 19 10.32 10.01 -2.94
CA ALA A 19 9.93 9.75 -4.32
C ALA A 19 9.85 11.04 -5.14
N ALA A 20 9.27 12.12 -4.57
CA ALA A 20 9.24 13.43 -5.22
C ALA A 20 10.65 13.99 -5.45
N ARG A 21 11.53 13.89 -4.45
CA ARG A 21 12.94 14.29 -4.58
C ARG A 21 13.68 13.49 -5.66
N MET A 22 13.45 12.17 -5.73
CA MET A 22 14.03 11.32 -6.77
C MET A 22 13.51 11.72 -8.15
N ALA A 23 12.22 11.98 -8.29
CA ALA A 23 11.61 12.39 -9.56
C ALA A 23 12.15 13.74 -10.07
N LEU A 24 12.39 14.70 -9.18
CA LEU A 24 12.95 16.01 -9.55
C LEU A 24 14.46 15.96 -9.86
N ARG A 25 15.19 15.03 -9.24
CA ARG A 25 16.66 14.91 -9.40
C ARG A 25 17.09 13.90 -10.46
N ARG A 26 16.17 13.06 -10.96
CA ARG A 26 16.52 12.05 -11.96
C ARG A 26 16.91 12.72 -13.27
N THR A 27 17.92 12.17 -13.92
CA THR A 27 18.34 12.54 -15.28
C THR A 27 17.92 11.50 -16.31
N SER A 28 17.46 10.33 -15.86
CA SER A 28 16.99 9.23 -16.70
C SER A 28 15.46 9.16 -16.72
N GLU A 29 14.92 8.56 -17.78
CA GLU A 29 13.53 8.15 -17.82
C GLU A 29 13.20 7.13 -16.71
N PRO A 30 11.95 7.10 -16.21
CA PRO A 30 11.49 6.06 -15.30
C PRO A 30 11.69 4.68 -15.93
N ARG A 31 12.35 3.77 -15.21
CA ARG A 31 12.56 2.39 -15.67
C ARG A 31 11.25 1.59 -15.80
N VAL A 32 10.22 1.99 -15.07
CA VAL A 32 8.90 1.34 -15.06
C VAL A 32 7.83 2.43 -15.23
N CYS A 33 6.95 2.24 -16.20
CA CYS A 33 5.82 3.14 -16.45
C CYS A 33 4.76 3.02 -15.35
N LEU A 34 4.04 4.12 -15.10
CA LEU A 34 2.98 4.17 -14.08
C LEU A 34 1.88 3.13 -14.33
N ASP A 35 1.47 2.95 -15.58
CA ASP A 35 0.42 1.99 -15.93
C ASP A 35 0.79 0.56 -15.53
N LYS A 36 2.07 0.18 -15.68
CA LYS A 36 2.54 -1.14 -15.25
C LYS A 36 2.51 -1.31 -13.73
N VAL A 37 2.77 -0.23 -12.98
CA VAL A 37 2.64 -0.22 -11.52
C VAL A 37 1.18 -0.40 -11.11
N ILE A 38 0.24 0.28 -11.80
CA ILE A 38 -1.20 0.18 -11.53
C ILE A 38 -1.72 -1.23 -11.84
N GLU A 39 -1.35 -1.80 -13.00
CA GLU A 39 -1.69 -3.18 -13.37
C GLU A 39 -1.21 -4.17 -12.31
N THR A 40 0.06 -4.05 -11.89
CA THR A 40 0.65 -4.91 -10.86
C THR A 40 -0.08 -4.76 -9.52
N MET A 41 -0.47 -3.53 -9.15
CA MET A 41 -1.24 -3.26 -7.92
C MET A 41 -2.62 -3.92 -7.96
N TYR A 42 -3.28 -3.92 -9.12
CA TYR A 42 -4.58 -4.55 -9.32
C TYR A 42 -4.49 -6.08 -9.21
N GLU A 43 -3.53 -6.70 -9.91
CA GLU A 43 -3.30 -8.15 -9.86
C GLU A 43 -2.95 -8.60 -8.44
N THR A 44 -2.03 -7.90 -7.77
CA THR A 44 -1.67 -8.18 -6.37
C THR A 44 -2.89 -8.06 -5.43
N GLY A 45 -3.73 -7.05 -5.64
CA GLY A 45 -4.96 -6.87 -4.88
C GLY A 45 -5.95 -8.01 -5.10
N LYS A 46 -6.07 -8.51 -6.33
CA LYS A 46 -6.93 -9.66 -6.69
C LYS A 46 -6.43 -10.95 -6.06
N ASP A 47 -5.13 -11.19 -6.07
CA ASP A 47 -4.49 -12.39 -5.53
C ASP A 47 -4.42 -12.40 -4.00
N MET A 48 -4.51 -11.23 -3.36
CA MET A 48 -4.54 -11.13 -1.91
C MET A 48 -5.78 -11.83 -1.34
N ASN A 49 -5.56 -12.79 -0.44
CA ASN A 49 -6.65 -13.50 0.24
C ASN A 49 -7.57 -12.49 0.94
N ALA A 50 -8.87 -12.61 0.70
CA ALA A 50 -9.89 -11.69 1.22
C ALA A 50 -9.79 -11.48 2.74
N LYS A 51 -9.37 -12.47 3.52
CA LYS A 51 -9.20 -12.37 4.99
C LYS A 51 -8.12 -11.38 5.44
N TYR A 52 -7.15 -11.07 4.57
CA TYR A 52 -5.99 -10.22 4.88
C TYR A 52 -6.06 -8.85 4.22
N ARG A 53 -7.05 -8.61 3.36
CA ARG A 53 -7.28 -7.27 2.80
C ARG A 53 -7.74 -6.36 3.93
N GLU A 54 -6.97 -5.30 4.18
CA GLU A 54 -7.23 -4.34 5.26
C GLU A 54 -8.63 -3.74 5.18
N THR A 55 -9.16 -3.51 3.98
CA THR A 55 -10.48 -2.91 3.75
C THR A 55 -11.62 -3.92 3.60
N SER A 56 -11.35 -5.24 3.62
CA SER A 56 -12.31 -6.29 3.24
C SER A 56 -13.71 -6.15 3.86
N ARG A 57 -13.80 -6.03 5.19
CA ARG A 57 -15.07 -5.88 5.94
C ARG A 57 -15.00 -4.70 6.92
N GLY A 58 -14.56 -3.53 6.46
CA GLY A 58 -14.56 -2.31 7.27
C GLY A 58 -13.29 -2.05 8.09
N GLY A 59 -12.11 -2.43 7.59
CA GLY A 59 -10.84 -2.06 8.24
C GLY A 59 -10.26 -3.10 9.20
N LEU A 60 -10.91 -4.27 9.34
CA LEU A 60 -10.56 -5.33 10.28
C LEU A 60 -10.20 -6.60 9.50
N ALA A 61 -8.91 -6.82 9.24
CA ALA A 61 -8.43 -8.15 8.86
C ALA A 61 -8.83 -9.12 9.99
N MET A 62 -9.70 -10.09 9.71
CA MET A 62 -10.30 -10.94 10.75
C MET A 62 -9.22 -11.82 11.40
N LYS A 63 -8.80 -11.44 12.62
CA LYS A 63 -8.05 -12.33 13.53
C LYS A 63 -8.86 -12.68 14.79
N ILE A 64 -9.95 -11.98 15.08
CA ILE A 64 -10.72 -12.20 16.31
C ILE A 64 -12.13 -12.62 15.91
N VAL A 65 -12.43 -13.90 16.11
CA VAL A 65 -13.80 -14.36 16.35
C VAL A 65 -14.19 -13.71 17.67
N THR A 66 -15.05 -12.70 17.65
CA THR A 66 -15.72 -12.27 18.87
C THR A 66 -16.59 -13.44 19.31
N CYS A 67 -16.17 -14.14 20.37
CA CYS A 67 -17.05 -15.06 21.06
C CYS A 67 -18.10 -14.21 21.76
N ASP A 68 -19.35 -14.37 21.34
CA ASP A 68 -20.52 -14.05 22.16
C ASP A 68 -20.74 -15.17 23.18
#